data_AF-A0A920PPL3-F1
#
_entry.id   AF-A0A920PPL3-F1
#
_cell.length_a   1.000
_cell.length_b   1.000
_cell.length_c   1.000
_cell.angle_alpha   90.00
_cell.angle_beta   90.00
_cell.angle_gamma   90.00
#
_symmetry.space_group_name_H-M   'P 1'
#
loop_
_entity.id
_entity.type
_entity.pdbx_description
1 polymer ?
#
loop_
_entity_poly.entity_id
_entity_poly.type
_entity_poly.pdbx_seq_one_letter_code
_entity_poly.pdbx_strand_id
1 'polypeptide(L)'
;MLTGKPDNPKGELTPRGRLSAWIESRPVQGLIIALIVVNAAILGMETSPALMSVLGPGIILADRIILGIFVAEIALKLIASRWSFFRDPWSVF
;
A
#
# COMPACT_ATOMS: atom_id res chain seq x y z
N MET A 1 24.66 43.64 -24.44
CA MET A 1 25.77 42.78 -23.99
C MET A 1 25.29 41.96 -22.81
N LEU A 2 25.22 40.64 -23.01
CA LEU A 2 25.15 39.51 -22.06
C LEU A 2 23.92 39.44 -21.12
N THR A 3 22.94 38.61 -21.49
CA THR A 3 22.80 37.21 -21.02
C THR A 3 22.03 37.20 -19.69
N GLY A 4 20.72 36.99 -19.73
CA GLY A 4 20.23 35.62 -19.79
C GLY A 4 20.12 35.13 -18.36
N LYS A 5 18.98 35.44 -17.71
CA LYS A 5 18.51 34.65 -16.57
C LYS A 5 18.64 33.19 -17.02
N PRO A 6 19.38 32.33 -16.32
CA PRO A 6 19.49 30.95 -16.77
C PRO A 6 18.08 30.38 -16.79
N ASP A 7 17.56 30.24 -18.00
CA ASP A 7 16.50 29.34 -18.37
C ASP A 7 16.92 28.03 -17.73
N ASN A 8 16.24 27.60 -16.67
CA ASN A 8 16.51 26.31 -16.07
C ASN A 8 16.04 25.26 -17.08
N PRO A 9 16.87 24.74 -18.01
CA PRO A 9 16.40 23.96 -19.14
C PRO A 9 16.25 22.49 -18.76
N LYS A 10 16.28 22.21 -17.46
CA LYS A 10 16.04 20.91 -16.88
C LYS A 10 15.21 21.17 -15.62
N GLY A 11 13.90 21.32 -15.82
CA GLY A 11 12.98 20.62 -14.94
C GLY A 11 13.35 19.15 -15.02
N GLU A 12 14.39 18.76 -14.30
CA GLU A 12 14.73 17.38 -14.07
C GLU A 12 13.45 16.78 -13.50
N LEU A 13 12.79 15.95 -14.30
CA LEU A 13 11.73 15.08 -13.85
C LEU A 13 12.41 14.16 -12.83
N THR A 14 12.56 14.66 -11.61
CA THR A 14 13.18 13.93 -10.51
C THR A 14 12.43 12.60 -10.43
N PRO A 15 13.12 11.46 -10.24
CA PRO A 15 12.47 10.15 -10.14
C PRO A 15 11.29 10.15 -9.15
N ARG A 16 11.35 11.04 -8.16
CA ARG A 16 10.29 11.35 -7.19
C ARG A 16 8.99 11.87 -7.82
N GLY A 17 9.06 12.80 -8.78
CA GLY A 17 7.85 13.35 -9.42
C GLY A 17 7.10 12.33 -10.28
N ARG A 18 7.81 11.40 -10.93
CA ARG A 18 7.19 10.32 -11.71
C ARG A 18 6.60 9.22 -10.82
N LEU A 19 7.23 8.94 -9.68
CA LEU A 19 6.73 7.97 -8.71
C LEU A 19 5.50 8.51 -7.97
N SER A 20 5.50 9.80 -7.57
CA SER A 20 4.33 10.45 -6.98
C SER A 20 3.12 10.45 -7.91
N ALA A 21 3.30 10.79 -9.20
CA ALA A 21 2.21 10.75 -10.17
C ALA A 21 1.66 9.33 -10.43
N TRP A 22 2.48 8.29 -10.23
CA TRP A 22 2.06 6.90 -10.37
C TRP A 22 1.36 6.36 -9.10
N ILE A 23 1.83 6.75 -7.92
CA ILE A 23 1.18 6.43 -6.63
C ILE A 23 -0.17 7.17 -6.49
N GLU A 24 -0.25 8.41 -6.98
CA GLU A 24 -1.51 9.18 -7.08
C GLU A 24 -2.43 8.69 -8.20
N SER A 25 -2.07 7.63 -8.90
CA SER A 25 -2.97 7.07 -9.91
C SER A 25 -4.23 6.52 -9.24
N ARG A 26 -5.39 6.95 -9.76
CA ARG A 26 -6.72 6.53 -9.32
C ARG A 26 -6.87 5.02 -9.05
N PRO A 27 -6.31 4.09 -9.87
CA PRO A 27 -6.43 2.66 -9.57
C PRO A 27 -5.65 2.22 -8.32
N VAL A 28 -4.46 2.77 -8.07
CA VAL A 28 -3.65 2.41 -6.90
C VAL A 28 -4.32 2.90 -5.61
N GLN A 29 -4.83 4.14 -5.63
CA GLN A 29 -5.58 4.68 -4.49
C GLN A 29 -6.85 3.88 -4.22
N GLY A 30 -7.60 3.52 -5.26
CA GLY A 30 -8.80 2.69 -5.14
C GLY A 30 -8.52 1.31 -4.54
N LEU A 31 -7.41 0.68 -4.94
CA LEU A 31 -6.98 -0.59 -4.38
C LEU A 31 -6.66 -0.48 -2.89
N ILE A 32 -5.87 0.52 -2.49
CA ILE A 32 -5.51 0.74 -1.08
C ILE A 32 -6.76 0.98 -0.22
N ILE A 33 -7.68 1.82 -0.69
CA ILE A 33 -8.94 2.08 0.03
C ILE A 33 -9.77 0.80 0.15
N ALA A 34 -9.92 0.04 -0.92
CA ALA A 34 -10.66 -1.22 -0.90
C ALA A 34 -10.06 -2.21 0.11
N LEU A 35 -8.73 -2.33 0.14
CA LEU A 35 -8.01 -3.17 1.09
C LEU A 35 -8.24 -2.75 2.54
N ILE A 36 -8.20 -1.44 2.83
CA ILE A 36 -8.48 -0.89 4.18
C ILE A 36 -9.92 -1.20 4.59
N VAL A 37 -10.90 -0.97 3.70
CA VAL A 37 -12.32 -1.20 4.01
C VAL A 37 -12.60 -2.68 4.24
N VAL A 38 -12.06 -3.57 3.41
CA VAL A 38 -12.23 -5.02 3.55
C VAL A 38 -11.62 -5.51 4.87
N ASN A 39 -10.39 -5.09 5.18
CA ASN A 39 -9.71 -5.48 6.42
C ASN A 39 -10.46 -4.96 7.65
N ALA A 40 -10.91 -3.70 7.64
CA ALA A 40 -11.71 -3.12 8.71
C ALA A 40 -13.06 -3.82 8.91
N ALA A 41 -13.73 -4.22 7.82
CA ALA A 41 -14.98 -4.98 7.90
C ALA A 41 -14.77 -6.35 8.54
N ILE A 42 -13.67 -7.06 8.21
CA ILE A 42 -13.31 -8.35 8.82
C ILE A 42 -13.08 -8.19 10.31
N LEU A 43 -12.27 -7.21 10.71
CA LEU A 43 -12.00 -6.90 12.12
C LEU A 43 -13.30 -6.55 12.90
N GLY A 44 -14.21 -5.81 12.25
CA GLY A 44 -15.54 -5.51 12.80
C GLY A 44 -16.44 -6.75 12.96
N MET A 45 -16.33 -7.74 12.07
CA MET A 45 -17.04 -9.00 12.20
C MET A 45 -16.48 -9.87 13.33
N GLU A 46 -15.16 -9.86 13.56
CA GLU A 46 -14.52 -10.60 14.66
C GLU A 46 -14.90 -10.06 16.05
N THR A 47 -15.20 -8.76 16.16
CA THR A 47 -15.62 -8.13 17.42
C THR A 47 -17.09 -8.38 17.77
N SER A 48 -17.90 -8.92 16.85
CA SER A 48 -19.32 -9.23 17.09
C SER A 48 -19.52 -10.64 17.63
N PRO A 49 -19.93 -10.82 18.90
CA PRO A 49 -20.12 -12.14 19.51
C PRO A 49 -21.23 -12.96 18.81
N ALA A 50 -22.22 -12.27 18.23
CA ALA A 50 -23.33 -12.90 17.52
C ALA A 50 -22.92 -13.50 16.17
N LEU A 51 -21.92 -12.90 15.48
CA LEU A 51 -21.37 -13.44 14.23
C LEU A 51 -20.35 -14.55 14.53
N MET A 52 -19.53 -14.37 15.57
CA MET A 52 -18.53 -15.36 15.97
C MET A 52 -19.15 -16.66 16.51
N SER A 53 -20.36 -16.61 17.09
CA SER A 53 -21.05 -17.81 17.56
C SER A 53 -21.58 -18.70 16.43
N VAL A 54 -21.85 -18.15 15.25
CA VAL A 54 -22.42 -18.87 14.08
C VAL A 54 -21.36 -19.15 13.02
N LEU A 55 -20.49 -18.17 12.75
CA LEU A 55 -19.52 -18.17 11.64
C LEU A 55 -18.06 -18.03 12.11
N GLY A 56 -17.79 -17.97 13.42
CA GLY A 56 -16.48 -17.63 13.98
C GLY A 56 -15.29 -18.39 13.39
N PRO A 57 -15.32 -19.73 13.28
CA PRO A 57 -14.22 -20.48 12.69
C PRO A 57 -13.94 -20.11 11.22
N GLY A 58 -14.99 -19.82 10.45
CA GLY A 58 -14.87 -19.39 9.05
C GLY A 58 -14.34 -17.97 8.91
N ILE A 59 -14.78 -17.06 9.79
CA ILE A 59 -14.31 -15.67 9.82
C ILE A 59 -12.81 -15.63 10.17
N ILE A 60 -12.40 -16.35 11.22
CA ILE A 60 -10.99 -16.42 11.64
C ILE A 60 -10.10 -17.04 10.55
N LEU A 61 -10.61 -18.04 9.82
CA LEU A 61 -9.86 -18.65 8.72
C LEU A 61 -9.69 -17.67 7.55
N ALA A 62 -10.76 -16.94 7.19
CA ALA A 62 -10.72 -15.93 6.15
C ALA A 62 -9.76 -14.79 6.50
N ASP A 63 -9.82 -14.29 7.75
CA ASP A 63 -8.89 -13.29 8.27
C ASP A 63 -7.43 -13.76 8.13
N ARG A 64 -7.11 -14.95 8.63
CA ARG A 64 -5.75 -15.52 8.54
C ARG A 64 -5.27 -15.70 7.11
N ILE A 65 -6.14 -16.09 6.18
CA ILE A 65 -5.78 -16.23 4.77
C ILE A 65 -5.43 -14.86 4.18
N ILE A 66 -6.27 -13.85 4.41
CA ILE A 66 -6.07 -12.51 3.89
C ILE A 66 -4.80 -11.89 4.48
N LEU A 67 -4.63 -12.00 5.80
CA LEU A 67 -3.41 -11.55 6.48
C LEU A 67 -2.17 -12.30 5.96
N GLY A 68 -2.27 -13.60 5.72
CA GLY A 68 -1.21 -14.41 5.13
C GLY A 68 -0.82 -13.98 3.72
N ILE A 69 -1.79 -13.62 2.87
CA ILE A 69 -1.54 -13.07 1.53
C ILE A 69 -0.80 -11.74 1.63
N PHE A 70 -1.23 -10.84 2.52
CA PHE A 70 -0.54 -9.56 2.75
C PHE A 70 0.90 -9.75 3.20
N VAL A 71 1.14 -10.65 4.16
CA VAL A 71 2.48 -10.98 4.64
C VAL A 71 3.34 -11.55 3.51
N ALA A 72 2.79 -12.46 2.70
CA ALA A 72 3.49 -13.03 1.56
C ALA A 72 3.83 -11.98 0.50
N GLU A 73 2.91 -11.06 0.20
CA GLU A 73 3.13 -9.94 -0.71
C GLU A 73 4.27 -9.03 -0.21
N ILE A 74 4.23 -8.64 1.07
CA ILE A 74 5.25 -7.83 1.70
C ILE A 74 6.61 -8.54 1.69
N ALA A 75 6.64 -9.84 1.99
CA ALA A 75 7.87 -10.64 1.93
C ALA A 75 8.46 -10.70 0.52
N LEU A 76 7.62 -10.89 -0.52
CA LEU A 76 8.07 -10.85 -1.91
C LEU A 76 8.61 -9.46 -2.28
N LYS A 77 7.90 -8.39 -1.91
CA LYS A 77 8.35 -7.00 -2.13
C LYS A 77 9.67 -6.70 -1.43
N LEU A 78 9.87 -7.22 -0.22
CA LEU A 78 11.10 -7.10 0.55
C LEU A 78 12.27 -7.80 -0.16
N ILE A 79 12.06 -9.05 -0.61
CA ILE A 79 13.08 -9.82 -1.35
C ILE A 79 13.46 -9.12 -2.67
N ALA A 80 12.46 -8.59 -3.39
CA ALA A 80 12.67 -7.90 -4.67
C ALA A 80 13.38 -6.54 -4.49
N SER A 81 12.96 -5.75 -3.51
CA SER A 81 13.39 -4.35 -3.34
C SER A 81 14.59 -4.19 -2.40
N ARG A 82 14.94 -5.21 -1.62
CA ARG A 82 16.06 -5.25 -0.65
C ARG A 82 16.15 -3.95 0.16
N TRP A 83 17.25 -3.20 0.03
CA TRP A 83 17.50 -1.94 0.73
C TRP A 83 16.57 -0.79 0.32
N SER A 84 15.96 -0.85 -0.86
CA SER A 84 15.00 0.18 -1.30
C SER A 84 13.68 0.07 -0.54
N PHE A 85 13.33 -1.11 -0.01
CA PHE A 85 12.13 -1.32 0.80
C PHE A 85 12.19 -0.49 2.08
N PHE A 86 13.32 -0.57 2.80
CA PHE A 86 13.53 0.18 4.05
C PHE A 86 13.66 1.70 3.87
N ARG A 87 13.80 2.18 2.63
CA ARG A 87 13.85 3.61 2.31
C ARG A 87 12.49 4.18 1.95
N ASP A 88 11.48 3.33 1.77
CA ASP A 88 10.11 3.72 1.53
C ASP A 88 9.30 3.62 2.84
N PRO A 89 8.92 4.76 3.46
CA PRO A 89 8.18 4.76 4.72
C PRO A 89 6.86 3.98 4.65
N TRP A 90 6.24 3.91 3.48
CA TRP A 90 4.99 3.16 3.27
C TRP A 90 5.17 1.66 3.27
N SER A 91 6.33 1.19 2.81
CA SER A 91 6.68 -0.22 2.86
C SER A 91 7.04 -0.66 4.29
N VAL A 92 7.47 0.28 5.16
CA VAL A 92 7.87 0.02 6.55
C VAL A 92 6.70 0.09 7.54
N PHE A 93 5.67 0.90 7.25
CA PHE A 93 4.43 0.97 8.02
C PHE A 93 3.62 -0.32 7.93
#